data_AF-A0A8G1R979-F1
#
_entry.id   AF-A0A8G1R979-F1
#
_cell.length_a   1.000
_cell.length_b   1.000
_cell.length_c   1.000
_cell.angle_alpha   90.00
_cell.angle_beta   90.00
_cell.angle_gamma   90.00
#
_symmetry.space_group_name_H-M   'P 1'
#
loop_
_entity.id
_entity.type
_entity.pdbx_description
1 polymer ?
#
loop_
_entity_poly.entity_id
_entity_poly.type
_entity_poly.pdbx_seq_one_letter_code
_entity_poly.pdbx_strand_id
1 'polypeptide(L)'
;MMRCYGRELCAIIARLLDHAKIPHVLWNEYMLSAYGAFTQEPHDISFIIPNRLIDAAYRTLQAAGFTTCPESHIEACPRFQCPEDGMIPARHFHIASYWIVPARTYYLKLYRHAETLFSFPEPTLNEPSRHDKYYMSTRDERLPTQIEPLHDERSMLYVELNERAYRDPYELERYKIKIPNLTMAIHALILLRCRDEGYNSHCDDDWYRMLSSIRWYVVQRGKMQIDRLEAVIQPIWDNLEQQYGNLWIRALRKKLKRERVLPLPSVDRNCRCFRDLDE
;
A
#
# COMPACT_ATOMS: atom_id res chain seq x y z
N MET A 1 -25.39 -0.12 -11.15
CA MET A 1 -24.05 -0.69 -11.38
C MET A 1 -23.05 0.43 -11.10
N MET A 2 -22.23 0.31 -10.06
CA MET A 2 -21.38 1.40 -9.56
C MET A 2 -20.29 1.70 -10.60
N ARG A 3 -20.21 2.95 -11.08
CA ARG A 3 -19.27 3.41 -12.12
C ARG A 3 -18.12 4.25 -11.51
N CYS A 4 -17.70 3.96 -10.28
CA CYS A 4 -16.63 4.67 -9.59
C CYS A 4 -15.35 3.81 -9.55
N TYR A 5 -14.19 4.43 -9.77
CA TYR A 5 -12.89 3.75 -9.76
C TYR A 5 -11.83 4.59 -9.03
N GLY A 6 -10.71 3.95 -8.72
CA GLY A 6 -9.54 4.55 -8.10
C GLY A 6 -9.80 5.35 -6.84
N ARG A 7 -9.39 6.61 -6.84
CA ARG A 7 -9.44 7.51 -5.68
C ARG A 7 -10.85 7.75 -5.15
N GLU A 8 -11.83 7.87 -6.04
CA GLU A 8 -13.24 7.98 -5.67
C GLU A 8 -13.71 6.70 -4.95
N LEU A 9 -13.37 5.53 -5.50
CA LEU A 9 -13.69 4.25 -4.89
C LEU A 9 -13.02 4.07 -3.51
N CYS A 10 -11.79 4.58 -3.32
CA CYS A 10 -11.13 4.60 -2.02
C CYS A 10 -11.94 5.36 -0.97
N ALA A 11 -12.48 6.54 -1.33
CA ALA A 11 -13.29 7.34 -0.42
C ALA A 11 -14.65 6.70 -0.10
N ILE A 12 -15.27 6.02 -1.08
CA ILE A 12 -16.50 5.23 -0.84
C ILE A 12 -16.23 4.10 0.16
N ILE A 13 -15.15 3.35 -0.04
CA ILE A 13 -14.76 2.24 0.85
C ILE A 13 -14.48 2.76 2.27
N ALA A 14 -13.69 3.84 2.39
CA ALA A 14 -13.39 4.48 3.65
C ALA A 14 -14.66 4.89 4.42
N ARG A 15 -15.62 5.51 3.73
CA ARG A 15 -16.91 5.91 4.32
C ARG A 15 -17.75 4.72 4.78
N LEU A 16 -17.78 3.64 4.02
CA LEU A 16 -18.47 2.41 4.41
C LEU A 16 -17.87 1.82 5.69
N LEU A 17 -16.54 1.78 5.79
CA LEU A 17 -15.83 1.28 6.97
C LEU A 17 -16.06 2.17 8.19
N ASP A 18 -16.03 3.50 8.05
CA ASP A 18 -16.29 4.43 9.15
C ASP A 18 -17.73 4.39 9.65
N HIS A 19 -18.72 4.26 8.75
CA HIS A 19 -20.12 4.05 9.13
C HIS A 19 -20.28 2.76 9.96
N ALA A 20 -19.54 1.70 9.60
CA ALA A 20 -19.49 0.45 10.34
C ALA A 20 -18.58 0.50 11.60
N LYS A 21 -18.00 1.66 11.93
CA LYS A 21 -17.09 1.85 13.07
C LYS A 21 -15.84 0.97 12.99
N ILE A 22 -15.29 0.82 11.78
CA ILE A 22 -14.09 0.05 11.51
C ILE A 22 -12.93 1.01 11.17
N PRO A 23 -11.95 1.17 12.08
CA PRO A 23 -10.72 1.90 11.76
C PRO A 23 -10.01 1.27 10.57
N HIS A 24 -9.44 2.12 9.71
CA HIS A 24 -8.77 1.69 8.51
C HIS A 24 -7.67 2.68 8.13
N VAL A 25 -6.68 2.19 7.37
CA VAL A 25 -5.58 2.98 6.83
C VAL A 25 -5.43 2.65 5.35
N LEU A 26 -5.43 3.65 4.49
CA LEU A 26 -5.15 3.47 3.07
C LEU A 26 -3.68 3.10 2.87
N TRP A 27 -3.42 2.13 2.01
CA TRP A 27 -2.10 1.54 1.82
C TRP A 27 -1.76 1.36 0.34
N ASN A 28 -0.50 1.05 0.07
CA ASN A 28 0.02 0.74 -1.26
C ASN A 28 -0.16 1.90 -2.27
N GLU A 29 -0.52 1.62 -3.51
CA GLU A 29 -0.47 2.56 -4.63
C GLU A 29 -1.30 3.84 -4.42
N TYR A 30 -2.51 3.75 -3.85
CA TYR A 30 -3.30 4.95 -3.56
C TYR A 30 -2.78 5.76 -2.36
N MET A 31 -2.02 5.14 -1.44
CA MET A 31 -1.26 5.88 -0.43
C MET A 31 -0.09 6.62 -1.08
N LEU A 32 0.68 5.98 -1.97
CA LEU A 32 1.77 6.62 -2.71
C LEU A 32 1.27 7.80 -3.56
N SER A 33 0.12 7.60 -4.20
CA SER A 33 -0.60 8.62 -4.95
C SER A 33 -0.94 9.84 -4.09
N ALA A 34 -1.28 9.66 -2.81
CA ALA A 34 -1.54 10.78 -1.89
C ALA A 34 -0.27 11.60 -1.60
N TYR A 35 0.92 10.98 -1.57
CA TYR A 35 2.20 11.68 -1.43
C TYR A 35 2.67 12.36 -2.73
N GLY A 36 1.93 12.21 -3.83
CA GLY A 36 2.30 12.73 -5.14
C GLY A 36 3.28 11.84 -5.91
N ALA A 37 3.49 10.59 -5.51
CA ALA A 37 4.09 9.59 -6.38
C ALA A 37 3.06 9.21 -7.46
N PHE A 38 3.33 9.59 -8.71
CA PHE A 38 2.43 9.30 -9.81
C PHE A 38 2.62 7.86 -10.28
N THR A 39 1.53 7.13 -10.44
CA THR A 39 1.53 5.77 -10.97
C THR A 39 0.56 5.74 -12.15
N GLN A 40 1.03 5.26 -13.31
CA GLN A 40 0.38 5.50 -14.60
C GLN A 40 -0.86 4.63 -14.87
N GLU A 41 -1.28 3.78 -13.92
CA GLU A 41 -2.35 2.80 -14.11
C GLU A 41 -3.40 2.88 -13.00
N PRO A 42 -4.64 2.43 -13.21
CA PRO A 42 -5.48 2.05 -12.08
C PRO A 42 -4.80 0.87 -11.39
N HIS A 43 -4.60 0.99 -10.08
CA HIS A 43 -4.01 -0.06 -9.27
C HIS A 43 -5.06 -0.73 -8.39
N ASP A 44 -4.66 -1.85 -7.79
CA ASP A 44 -5.39 -2.46 -6.68
C ASP A 44 -5.59 -1.46 -5.54
N ILE A 45 -6.77 -1.50 -4.92
CA ILE A 45 -7.06 -0.69 -3.74
C ILE A 45 -6.67 -1.50 -2.51
N SER A 46 -5.93 -0.89 -1.58
CA SER A 46 -5.44 -1.59 -0.40
C SER A 46 -5.78 -0.82 0.88
N PHE A 47 -6.35 -1.52 1.86
CA PHE A 47 -6.58 -1.00 3.20
C PHE A 47 -5.98 -1.91 4.25
N ILE A 48 -5.43 -1.32 5.30
CA ILE A 48 -5.00 -2.02 6.51
C ILE A 48 -6.09 -1.86 7.56
N ILE A 49 -6.46 -2.98 8.18
CA ILE A 49 -7.54 -3.09 9.16
C ILE A 49 -6.99 -3.69 10.47
N PRO A 50 -7.43 -3.19 11.65
CA PRO A 50 -7.27 -3.89 12.93
C PRO A 50 -7.54 -5.39 12.82
N ASN A 51 -6.61 -6.23 13.29
CA ASN A 51 -6.67 -7.69 13.10
C ASN A 51 -8.04 -8.27 13.50
N ARG A 52 -8.57 -7.82 14.64
CA ARG A 52 -9.85 -8.25 15.21
C ARG A 52 -11.08 -7.84 14.40
N LEU A 53 -10.94 -6.90 13.46
CA LEU A 53 -12.05 -6.35 12.66
C LEU A 53 -11.98 -6.75 11.17
N ILE A 54 -10.98 -7.54 10.76
CA ILE A 54 -10.79 -7.90 9.35
C ILE A 54 -12.04 -8.57 8.73
N ASP A 55 -12.68 -9.48 9.47
CA ASP A 55 -13.90 -10.15 9.01
C ASP A 55 -15.13 -9.25 9.07
N ALA A 56 -15.18 -8.32 10.03
CA ALA A 56 -16.22 -7.30 10.08
C ALA A 56 -16.13 -6.35 8.88
N ALA A 57 -14.92 -5.96 8.49
CA ALA A 57 -14.66 -5.13 7.30
C ALA A 57 -15.09 -5.86 6.04
N TYR A 58 -14.71 -7.13 5.92
CA TYR A 58 -15.12 -7.98 4.80
C TYR A 58 -16.64 -8.10 4.67
N ARG A 59 -17.34 -8.42 5.76
CA ARG A 59 -18.82 -8.51 5.75
C ARG A 59 -19.49 -7.17 5.45
N THR A 60 -18.93 -6.07 5.94
CA THR A 60 -19.44 -4.71 5.68
C THR A 60 -19.39 -4.39 4.18
N LEU A 61 -18.26 -4.66 3.54
CA LEU A 61 -18.08 -4.39 2.12
C LEU A 61 -18.87 -5.39 1.26
N GLN A 62 -18.98 -6.65 1.67
CA GLN A 62 -19.89 -7.62 1.04
C GLN A 62 -21.34 -7.11 1.05
N ALA A 63 -21.83 -6.64 2.20
CA ALA A 63 -23.18 -6.09 2.33
C ALA A 63 -23.40 -4.83 1.49
N ALA A 64 -22.33 -4.08 1.20
CA ALA A 64 -22.34 -2.93 0.29
C ALA A 64 -22.31 -3.32 -1.20
N GLY A 65 -22.33 -4.61 -1.53
CA GLY A 65 -22.43 -5.11 -2.91
C GLY A 65 -21.08 -5.37 -3.59
N PHE A 66 -19.97 -5.39 -2.86
CA PHE A 66 -18.68 -5.81 -3.42
C PHE A 66 -18.69 -7.31 -3.70
N THR A 67 -18.25 -7.71 -4.90
CA THR A 67 -18.20 -9.11 -5.31
C THR A 67 -17.17 -9.87 -4.47
N THR A 68 -17.67 -10.74 -3.60
CA THR A 68 -16.85 -11.58 -2.74
C THR A 68 -16.12 -12.66 -3.52
N CYS A 69 -14.88 -12.92 -3.13
CA CYS A 69 -14.22 -14.18 -3.46
C CYS A 69 -14.51 -15.18 -2.33
N PRO A 70 -15.19 -16.32 -2.59
CA PRO A 70 -15.46 -17.35 -1.57
C PRO A 70 -14.19 -17.86 -0.90
N GLU A 71 -13.08 -17.83 -1.63
CA GLU A 71 -11.76 -18.29 -1.22
C GLU A 71 -10.88 -17.10 -0.78
N SER A 72 -11.45 -15.93 -0.53
CA SER A 72 -10.72 -14.71 -0.13
C SER A 72 -9.91 -14.85 1.16
N HIS A 73 -10.25 -15.86 1.96
CA HIS A 73 -9.58 -16.20 3.21
C HIS A 73 -8.48 -17.25 3.06
N ILE A 74 -8.38 -17.86 1.88
CA ILE A 74 -7.42 -18.91 1.57
C ILE A 74 -6.18 -18.26 0.98
N GLU A 75 -5.02 -18.58 1.55
CA GLU A 75 -3.71 -18.05 1.13
C GLU A 75 -3.41 -18.31 -0.36
N ALA A 76 -3.92 -19.42 -0.90
CA ALA A 76 -3.79 -19.81 -2.31
C ALA A 76 -5.11 -19.73 -3.07
N CYS A 77 -5.80 -18.58 -3.04
CA CYS A 77 -7.01 -18.40 -3.84
C CYS A 77 -6.69 -18.57 -5.35
N PRO A 78 -7.23 -19.59 -6.05
CA PRO A 78 -6.94 -19.84 -7.47
C PRO A 78 -7.45 -18.73 -8.40
N ARG A 79 -8.39 -17.90 -7.93
CA ARG A 79 -8.91 -16.74 -8.67
C ARG A 79 -8.15 -15.46 -8.38
N PHE A 80 -7.35 -15.44 -7.32
CA PHE A 80 -6.36 -14.41 -7.06
C PHE A 80 -5.14 -14.78 -7.91
N GLN A 81 -5.07 -14.25 -9.12
CA GLN A 81 -3.88 -14.36 -9.95
C GLN A 81 -2.77 -13.50 -9.31
N CYS A 82 -2.18 -14.02 -8.24
CA CYS A 82 -1.02 -13.47 -7.55
C CYS A 82 0.24 -14.29 -7.77
N PRO A 83 0.56 -14.77 -8.99
CA PRO A 83 1.83 -15.46 -9.14
C PRO A 83 3.03 -14.49 -9.14
N GLU A 84 2.88 -13.16 -9.14
CA GLU A 84 4.02 -12.28 -9.51
C GLU A 84 4.36 -11.10 -8.58
N ASP A 85 3.44 -10.34 -7.94
CA ASP A 85 3.83 -9.05 -7.32
C ASP A 85 3.06 -8.68 -6.04
N GLY A 86 3.18 -9.45 -4.95
CA GLY A 86 3.09 -8.85 -3.61
C GLY A 86 2.43 -9.64 -2.49
N MET A 87 2.38 -9.04 -1.30
CA MET A 87 1.90 -9.70 -0.09
C MET A 87 0.45 -10.15 -0.19
N ILE A 88 0.19 -11.39 0.21
CA ILE A 88 -1.14 -12.00 0.29
C ILE A 88 -2.00 -11.21 1.28
N PRO A 89 -3.15 -10.67 0.85
CA PRO A 89 -4.07 -9.99 1.74
C PRO A 89 -4.85 -10.99 2.60
N ALA A 90 -5.27 -10.55 3.78
CA ALA A 90 -6.08 -11.39 4.67
C ALA A 90 -7.51 -11.61 4.14
N ARG A 91 -8.04 -10.64 3.40
CA ARG A 91 -9.28 -10.73 2.64
C ARG A 91 -9.14 -9.92 1.36
N HIS A 92 -9.83 -10.31 0.29
CA HIS A 92 -9.89 -9.52 -0.94
C HIS A 92 -11.24 -9.60 -1.64
N PHE A 93 -11.52 -8.62 -2.50
CA PHE A 93 -12.68 -8.60 -3.42
C PHE A 93 -12.20 -8.42 -4.85
N HIS A 94 -13.01 -8.90 -5.79
CA HIS A 94 -12.75 -8.73 -7.22
C HIS A 94 -13.52 -7.50 -7.71
N ILE A 95 -12.80 -6.52 -8.24
CA ILE A 95 -13.37 -5.33 -8.87
C ILE A 95 -13.36 -5.55 -10.38
N ALA A 96 -14.56 -5.63 -10.97
CA ALA A 96 -14.69 -5.69 -12.42
C ALA A 96 -14.26 -4.35 -13.04
N SER A 97 -13.20 -4.37 -13.84
CA SER A 97 -12.86 -3.25 -14.72
C SER A 97 -13.30 -3.58 -16.14
N TYR A 98 -14.11 -2.70 -16.71
CA TYR A 98 -14.60 -2.80 -18.08
C TYR A 98 -13.77 -1.96 -19.06
N TRP A 99 -12.70 -1.31 -18.58
CA TRP A 99 -12.07 -0.19 -19.30
C TRP A 99 -10.67 -0.49 -19.85
N ILE A 100 -10.06 -1.62 -19.48
CA ILE A 100 -8.68 -1.94 -19.89
C ILE A 100 -8.66 -3.31 -20.54
N VAL A 101 -8.14 -3.36 -21.77
CA VAL A 101 -7.89 -4.58 -22.55
C VAL A 101 -6.39 -4.84 -22.54
N PRO A 102 -5.92 -6.05 -22.18
CA PRO A 102 -6.72 -7.20 -21.77
C PRO A 102 -7.36 -6.98 -20.39
N ALA A 103 -8.53 -7.58 -20.18
CA ALA A 103 -9.33 -7.45 -18.97
C ALA A 103 -8.55 -7.95 -17.74
N ARG A 104 -7.83 -7.04 -17.07
CA ARG A 104 -7.20 -7.32 -15.77
C ARG A 104 -8.27 -7.31 -14.69
N THR A 105 -8.27 -8.34 -13.83
CA THR A 105 -9.06 -8.32 -12.59
C THR A 105 -8.33 -7.44 -11.59
N TYR A 106 -9.00 -6.39 -11.10
CA TYR A 106 -8.50 -5.55 -10.02
C TYR A 106 -8.97 -6.07 -8.68
N TYR A 107 -8.19 -5.81 -7.64
CA TYR A 107 -8.48 -6.29 -6.30
C TYR A 107 -8.66 -5.13 -5.32
N LEU A 108 -9.65 -5.29 -4.44
CA LEU A 108 -9.65 -4.60 -3.15
C LEU A 108 -9.01 -5.54 -2.13
N LYS A 109 -7.84 -5.18 -1.60
CA LYS A 109 -7.02 -5.95 -0.67
C LYS A 109 -7.20 -5.40 0.75
N LEU A 110 -7.52 -6.28 1.70
CA LEU A 110 -7.56 -5.97 3.12
C LEU A 110 -6.43 -6.69 3.85
N TYR A 111 -5.54 -5.91 4.45
CA TYR A 111 -4.37 -6.38 5.18
C TYR A 111 -4.59 -6.28 6.69
N ARG A 112 -3.98 -7.19 7.46
CA ARG A 112 -4.00 -7.10 8.92
C ARG A 112 -2.95 -6.12 9.42
N HIS A 113 -3.34 -5.27 10.36
CA HIS A 113 -2.45 -4.27 10.97
C HIS A 113 -1.17 -4.88 11.57
N ALA A 114 -1.29 -5.92 12.40
CA ALA A 114 -0.15 -6.55 13.07
C ALA A 114 0.79 -7.32 12.11
N GLU A 115 0.41 -7.49 10.84
CA GLU A 115 1.28 -8.07 9.82
C GLU A 115 1.95 -6.95 9.00
N THR A 116 1.23 -5.87 8.68
CA THR A 116 1.70 -4.83 7.75
C THR A 116 2.32 -3.60 8.43
N LEU A 117 1.71 -3.11 9.50
CA LEU A 117 2.15 -1.94 10.27
C LEU A 117 2.46 -2.33 11.72
N PHE A 118 3.15 -3.45 11.91
CA PHE A 118 3.42 -4.04 13.23
C PHE A 118 4.22 -3.14 14.20
N SER A 119 4.90 -2.12 13.69
CA SER A 119 5.61 -1.11 14.50
C SER A 119 4.77 0.14 14.81
N PHE A 120 3.53 0.21 14.33
CA PHE A 120 2.63 1.34 14.52
C PHE A 120 1.63 1.05 15.65
N PRO A 121 1.10 2.08 16.33
CA PRO A 121 -0.11 1.90 17.11
C PRO A 121 -1.27 1.44 16.22
N GLU A 122 -2.20 0.66 16.77
CA GLU A 122 -3.39 0.25 16.03
C GLU A 122 -4.23 1.50 15.63
N PRO A 123 -4.75 1.59 14.40
CA PRO A 123 -5.47 2.78 13.95
C PRO A 123 -6.78 2.93 14.73
N THR A 124 -7.12 4.19 15.05
CA THR A 124 -8.39 4.56 15.69
C THR A 124 -9.36 5.15 14.67
N LEU A 125 -10.63 5.32 15.06
CA LEU A 125 -11.63 6.02 14.24
C LEU A 125 -11.39 7.54 14.17
N ASN A 126 -10.62 8.08 15.11
CA ASN A 126 -10.39 9.52 15.17
C ASN A 126 -9.53 9.97 13.98
N GLU A 127 -9.73 11.21 13.58
CA GLU A 127 -8.84 11.87 12.62
C GLU A 127 -7.45 12.04 13.27
N PRO A 128 -6.35 11.72 12.56
CA PRO A 128 -5.01 12.01 13.05
C PRO A 128 -4.86 13.51 13.33
N SER A 129 -4.26 13.84 14.46
CA SER A 129 -3.87 15.23 14.71
C SER A 129 -2.74 15.66 13.76
N ARG A 130 -2.58 16.96 13.53
CA ARG A 130 -1.45 17.50 12.75
C ARG A 130 -0.07 17.07 13.27
N HIS A 131 0.03 16.78 14.57
CA HIS A 131 1.26 16.36 15.24
C HIS A 131 1.33 14.85 15.47
N ASP A 132 0.42 14.07 14.87
CA ASP A 132 0.44 12.63 14.98
C ASP A 132 1.72 12.06 14.35
N LYS A 133 2.47 11.29 15.15
CA LYS A 133 3.76 10.72 14.77
C LYS A 133 3.63 9.61 13.73
N TYR A 134 2.48 8.95 13.58
CA TYR A 134 2.33 7.74 12.78
C TYR A 134 1.44 7.93 11.58
N TYR A 135 0.37 8.69 11.75
CA TYR A 135 -0.68 8.82 10.75
C TYR A 135 -0.90 10.28 10.33
N MET A 136 -1.42 10.47 9.13
CA MET A 136 -1.93 11.73 8.63
C MET A 136 -3.19 11.49 7.82
N SER A 137 -3.91 12.56 7.50
CA SER A 137 -5.07 12.48 6.60
C SER A 137 -4.63 12.64 5.14
N THR A 138 -5.35 12.06 4.19
CA THR A 138 -5.27 12.39 2.76
C THR A 138 -5.60 13.86 2.44
N ARG A 139 -6.05 14.64 3.43
CA ARG A 139 -6.27 16.10 3.34
C ARG A 139 -5.32 16.92 4.21
N ASP A 140 -4.27 16.30 4.74
CA ASP A 140 -3.27 17.01 5.52
C ASP A 140 -2.53 18.02 4.63
N GLU A 141 -2.34 19.23 5.15
CA GLU A 141 -1.72 20.36 4.43
C GLU A 141 -0.26 20.11 4.04
N ARG A 142 0.40 19.10 4.61
CA ARG A 142 1.76 18.70 4.23
C ARG A 142 1.79 17.92 2.91
N LEU A 143 0.65 17.44 2.41
CA LEU A 143 0.56 16.74 1.13
C LEU A 143 0.62 17.73 -0.05
N PRO A 144 1.13 17.31 -1.21
CA PRO A 144 1.15 18.16 -2.40
C PRO A 144 -0.27 18.50 -2.85
N THR A 145 -0.51 19.78 -3.16
CA THR A 145 -1.81 20.30 -3.58
C THR A 145 -2.16 19.97 -5.03
N GLN A 146 -1.15 19.70 -5.87
CA GLN A 146 -1.32 19.29 -7.25
C GLN A 146 -0.46 18.07 -7.55
N ILE A 147 -1.05 17.13 -8.28
CA ILE A 147 -0.35 15.94 -8.76
C ILE A 147 -0.14 16.18 -10.25
N GLU A 148 0.92 16.93 -10.53
CA GLU A 148 1.29 17.28 -11.90
C GLU A 148 1.69 16.00 -12.66
N PRO A 149 1.14 15.77 -13.86
CA PRO A 149 1.66 14.73 -14.75
C PRO A 149 3.11 15.06 -15.12
N LEU A 150 3.97 14.05 -15.15
CA LEU A 150 5.38 14.23 -15.53
C LEU A 150 5.46 14.82 -16.94
N HIS A 151 6.15 15.95 -17.08
CA HIS A 151 6.16 16.80 -18.27
C HIS A 151 6.70 16.15 -19.58
N ASP A 152 7.22 14.92 -19.54
CA ASP A 152 7.83 14.26 -20.71
C ASP A 152 7.07 13.02 -21.22
N GLU A 153 5.93 12.66 -20.62
CA GLU A 153 5.25 11.37 -20.88
C GLU A 153 3.90 11.54 -21.62
N ARG A 154 3.77 12.59 -22.44
CA ARG A 154 2.59 12.83 -23.30
C ARG A 154 2.38 11.80 -24.41
N SER A 155 3.28 10.82 -24.56
CA SER A 155 3.33 9.93 -25.73
C SER A 155 2.96 8.48 -25.46
N MET A 156 1.98 8.20 -24.60
CA MET A 156 1.37 6.87 -24.55
C MET A 156 -0.14 6.95 -24.66
N LEU A 157 -0.69 6.08 -25.52
CA LEU A 157 -2.10 5.89 -25.90
C LEU A 157 -3.11 5.92 -24.71
N TYR A 158 -2.62 5.73 -23.50
CA TYR A 158 -3.38 5.77 -22.24
C TYR A 158 -3.74 7.18 -21.75
N VAL A 159 -3.12 8.23 -22.28
CA VAL A 159 -3.40 9.61 -21.87
C VAL A 159 -4.84 10.03 -22.20
N GLU A 160 -5.42 9.61 -23.33
CA GLU A 160 -6.81 9.93 -23.68
C GLU A 160 -7.84 9.16 -22.82
N LEU A 161 -7.57 7.89 -22.48
CA LEU A 161 -8.40 7.14 -21.53
C LEU A 161 -8.30 7.72 -20.12
N ASN A 162 -7.12 8.21 -19.75
CA ASN A 162 -6.87 8.88 -18.48
C ASN A 162 -7.28 10.35 -18.47
N GLU A 163 -7.57 11.05 -19.57
CA GLU A 163 -8.02 12.47 -19.53
C GLU A 163 -9.29 12.69 -18.70
N ARG A 164 -10.10 11.65 -18.51
CA ARG A 164 -11.23 11.64 -17.55
C ARG A 164 -10.82 11.27 -16.13
N ALA A 165 -9.75 10.48 -15.95
CA ALA A 165 -9.13 10.20 -14.65
C ALA A 165 -8.18 11.33 -14.16
N TYR A 166 -7.66 12.15 -15.08
CA TYR A 166 -6.77 13.30 -14.88
C TYR A 166 -7.53 14.57 -14.55
N ARG A 167 -8.76 14.71 -15.05
CA ARG A 167 -9.62 15.87 -14.79
C ARG A 167 -10.18 15.90 -13.37
N ASP A 168 -9.91 14.87 -12.58
CA ASP A 168 -10.63 14.67 -11.35
C ASP A 168 -9.67 14.45 -10.17
N PRO A 169 -9.21 15.52 -9.50
CA PRO A 169 -8.51 15.41 -8.23
C PRO A 169 -9.49 14.95 -7.14
N TYR A 170 -9.83 13.66 -7.08
CA TYR A 170 -10.78 13.15 -6.09
C TYR A 170 -12.12 13.94 -6.06
N GLU A 171 -13.06 13.83 -7.00
CA GLU A 171 -14.44 14.36 -6.87
C GLU A 171 -15.28 13.50 -5.89
N LEU A 172 -14.69 13.31 -4.71
CA LEU A 172 -15.17 12.98 -3.37
C LEU A 172 -14.41 13.87 -2.35
N GLU A 173 -14.05 15.10 -2.75
CA GLU A 173 -13.04 16.04 -2.22
C GLU A 173 -13.05 16.33 -0.70
N ARG A 174 -13.98 15.75 0.07
CA ARG A 174 -14.08 15.95 1.52
C ARG A 174 -13.78 14.74 2.39
N TYR A 175 -13.81 13.52 1.85
CA TYR A 175 -13.62 12.36 2.71
C TYR A 175 -12.15 12.19 3.10
N LYS A 176 -11.90 12.23 4.41
CA LYS A 176 -10.55 12.15 4.97
C LYS A 176 -10.22 10.69 5.20
N ILE A 177 -9.26 10.16 4.46
CA ILE A 177 -8.78 8.80 4.65
C ILE A 177 -7.49 8.87 5.45
N LYS A 178 -7.34 7.98 6.43
CA LYS A 178 -6.10 7.87 7.21
C LYS A 178 -5.03 7.17 6.35
N ILE A 179 -3.85 7.76 6.29
CA ILE A 179 -2.63 7.18 5.70
C ILE A 179 -1.52 7.23 6.75
N PRO A 180 -0.45 6.43 6.64
CA PRO A 180 0.78 6.70 7.37
C PRO A 180 1.26 8.12 7.05
N ASN A 181 2.03 8.76 7.92
CA ASN A 181 2.83 9.90 7.46
C ASN A 181 4.04 9.43 6.65
N LEU A 182 4.62 10.33 5.85
CA LEU A 182 5.67 9.96 4.89
C LEU A 182 6.91 9.32 5.54
N THR A 183 7.42 9.93 6.62
CA THR A 183 8.59 9.41 7.36
C THR A 183 8.31 8.01 7.91
N MET A 184 7.14 7.80 8.48
CA MET A 184 6.76 6.50 9.02
C MET A 184 6.39 5.50 7.93
N ALA A 185 5.90 5.93 6.77
CA ALA A 185 5.72 5.06 5.61
C ALA A 185 7.06 4.47 5.16
N ILE A 186 8.12 5.29 5.10
CA ILE A 186 9.50 4.83 4.82
C ILE A 186 9.94 3.82 5.88
N HIS A 187 9.69 4.12 7.17
CA HIS A 187 10.02 3.21 8.25
C HIS A 187 9.30 1.86 8.12
N ALA A 188 7.99 1.87 7.88
CA ALA A 188 7.17 0.68 7.69
C ALA A 188 7.69 -0.19 6.55
N LEU A 189 7.95 0.42 5.39
CA LEU A 189 8.42 -0.30 4.22
C LEU A 189 9.80 -0.93 4.46
N ILE A 190 10.73 -0.22 5.10
CA ILE A 190 12.04 -0.80 5.46
C ILE A 190 11.89 -1.99 6.43
N LEU A 191 10.98 -1.91 7.39
CA LEU A 191 10.70 -3.03 8.30
C LEU A 191 10.03 -4.22 7.58
N LEU A 192 9.17 -3.97 6.60
CA LEU A 192 8.57 -4.99 5.75
C LEU A 192 9.63 -5.69 4.88
N ARG A 193 10.56 -4.92 4.30
CA ARG A 193 11.75 -5.47 3.63
C ARG A 193 12.55 -6.35 4.58
N CYS A 194 12.84 -5.89 5.80
CA CYS A 194 13.50 -6.71 6.81
C CYS A 194 12.70 -7.96 7.23
N ARG A 195 11.37 -7.94 7.17
CA ARG A 195 10.50 -9.09 7.46
C ARG A 195 10.55 -10.13 6.34
N ASP A 196 10.58 -9.68 5.08
CA ASP A 196 10.40 -10.53 3.89
C ASP A 196 11.70 -10.90 3.15
N GLU A 197 12.81 -10.21 3.42
CA GLU A 197 14.11 -10.51 2.81
C GLU A 197 14.52 -11.98 2.99
N GLY A 198 14.76 -12.68 1.88
CA GLY A 198 15.11 -14.11 1.87
C GLY A 198 13.95 -15.06 2.20
N TYR A 199 12.71 -14.57 2.32
CA TYR A 199 11.50 -15.39 2.47
C TYR A 199 10.56 -15.22 1.28
N ASN A 200 10.26 -13.97 0.91
CA ASN A 200 9.34 -13.64 -0.18
C ASN A 200 9.99 -12.56 -1.06
N SER A 201 10.86 -12.95 -1.99
CA SER A 201 11.63 -12.00 -2.81
C SER A 201 10.73 -11.03 -3.57
N HIS A 202 9.61 -11.50 -4.12
CA HIS A 202 8.62 -10.65 -4.79
C HIS A 202 8.00 -9.61 -3.85
N CYS A 203 7.70 -9.97 -2.59
CA CYS A 203 7.19 -9.01 -1.60
C CYS A 203 8.25 -7.96 -1.25
N ASP A 204 9.50 -8.38 -1.02
CA ASP A 204 10.61 -7.45 -0.77
C ASP A 204 10.83 -6.50 -1.95
N ASP A 205 10.75 -7.02 -3.18
CA ASP A 205 10.86 -6.24 -4.41
C ASP A 205 9.74 -5.19 -4.53
N ASP A 206 8.51 -5.50 -4.13
CA ASP A 206 7.43 -4.51 -4.11
C ASP A 206 7.63 -3.44 -3.04
N TRP A 207 8.03 -3.81 -1.83
CA TRP A 207 8.36 -2.85 -0.79
C TRP A 207 9.52 -1.95 -1.22
N TYR A 208 10.50 -2.50 -1.94
CA TYR A 208 11.56 -1.74 -2.58
C TYR A 208 11.02 -0.78 -3.63
N ARG A 209 10.20 -1.24 -4.58
CA ARG A 209 9.57 -0.39 -5.61
C ARG A 209 8.79 0.78 -5.00
N MET A 210 8.05 0.53 -3.92
CA MET A 210 7.35 1.58 -3.17
C MET A 210 8.33 2.58 -2.52
N LEU A 211 9.40 2.10 -1.86
CA LEU A 211 10.42 2.96 -1.26
C LEU A 211 11.14 3.82 -2.31
N SER A 212 11.55 3.21 -3.43
CA SER A 212 12.18 3.90 -4.54
C SER A 212 11.22 4.95 -5.13
N SER A 213 9.93 4.62 -5.27
CA SER A 213 8.92 5.57 -5.74
C SER A 213 8.81 6.79 -4.83
N ILE A 214 8.79 6.59 -3.51
CA ILE A 214 8.83 7.70 -2.54
C ILE A 214 10.12 8.53 -2.72
N ARG A 215 11.28 7.88 -2.84
CA ARG A 215 12.56 8.58 -2.97
C ARG A 215 12.59 9.44 -4.23
N TRP A 216 12.32 8.85 -5.39
CA TRP A 216 12.46 9.49 -6.70
C TRP A 216 11.36 10.51 -6.99
N TYR A 217 10.10 10.17 -6.73
CA TYR A 217 8.98 11.00 -7.16
C TYR A 217 8.51 11.99 -6.11
N VAL A 218 8.76 11.72 -4.82
CA VAL A 218 8.28 12.56 -3.72
C VAL A 218 9.42 13.39 -3.14
N VAL A 219 10.45 12.74 -2.58
CA VAL A 219 11.48 13.42 -1.79
C VAL A 219 12.48 14.17 -2.68
N GLN A 220 13.08 13.51 -3.67
CA GLN A 220 14.09 14.13 -4.54
C GLN A 220 13.53 15.25 -5.42
N ARG A 221 12.23 15.19 -5.74
CA ARG A 221 11.52 16.25 -6.46
C ARG A 221 10.98 17.35 -5.55
N GLY A 222 11.24 17.28 -4.24
CA GLY A 222 10.83 18.29 -3.28
C GLY A 222 9.32 18.40 -3.07
N LYS A 223 8.53 17.38 -3.46
CA LYS A 223 7.07 17.39 -3.28
C LYS A 223 6.67 17.33 -1.80
N MET A 224 7.44 16.60 -1.02
CA MET A 224 7.30 16.55 0.44
C MET A 224 8.67 16.41 1.10
N GLN A 225 8.77 16.89 2.33
CA GLN A 225 9.94 16.70 3.19
C GLN A 225 9.71 15.54 4.15
N ILE A 226 10.79 14.86 4.50
CA ILE A 226 10.78 13.83 5.55
C ILE A 226 11.42 14.40 6.80
N ASP A 227 10.85 14.08 7.96
CA ASP A 227 11.52 14.28 9.24
C ASP A 227 12.76 13.37 9.34
N ARG A 228 13.64 13.67 10.30
CA ARG A 228 14.82 12.85 10.59
C ARG A 228 14.42 11.40 10.85
N LEU A 229 14.98 10.48 10.05
CA LEU A 229 14.76 9.05 10.25
C LEU A 229 15.52 8.55 11.48
N GLU A 230 15.02 7.46 12.07
CA GLU A 230 15.73 6.78 13.15
C GLU A 230 17.13 6.35 12.71
N ALA A 231 18.10 6.37 13.62
CA ALA A 231 19.51 6.14 13.29
C ALA A 231 19.78 4.76 12.65
N VAL A 232 18.92 3.77 12.90
CA VAL A 232 19.01 2.43 12.29
C VAL A 232 18.39 2.37 10.89
N ILE A 233 17.55 3.33 10.53
CA ILE A 233 16.80 3.42 9.27
C ILE A 233 17.49 4.35 8.28
N GLN A 234 18.06 5.45 8.76
CA GLN A 234 18.73 6.47 7.93
C GLN A 234 19.78 5.86 6.96
N PRO A 235 20.69 4.96 7.38
CA PRO A 235 21.68 4.39 6.45
C PRO A 235 21.04 3.54 5.34
N ILE A 236 19.94 2.84 5.61
CA ILE A 236 19.22 2.07 4.59
C ILE A 236 18.59 3.02 3.58
N TRP A 237 17.96 4.09 4.06
CA TRP A 237 17.40 5.11 3.19
C TRP A 237 18.48 5.76 2.32
N ASP A 238 19.58 6.22 2.91
CA ASP A 238 20.64 6.93 2.18
C ASP A 238 21.27 6.07 1.07
N ASN A 239 21.38 4.76 1.31
CA ASN A 239 22.02 3.79 0.42
C ASN A 239 21.03 2.91 -0.36
N LEU A 240 19.75 3.30 -0.46
CA LEU A 240 18.68 2.49 -1.07
C LEU A 240 19.03 1.98 -2.48
N GLU A 241 19.59 2.86 -3.31
CA GLU A 241 19.91 2.60 -4.73
C GLU A 241 21.39 2.24 -4.96
N GLN A 242 22.19 2.14 -3.91
CA GLN A 242 23.61 1.82 -4.06
C GLN A 242 23.82 0.32 -4.27
N GLN A 243 24.91 -0.01 -4.97
CA GLN A 243 25.38 -1.39 -5.06
C GLN A 243 25.51 -1.96 -3.63
N TYR A 244 24.89 -3.11 -3.39
CA TYR A 244 24.82 -3.77 -2.08
C TYR A 244 23.93 -3.12 -1.01
N GLY A 245 22.98 -2.25 -1.37
CA GLY A 245 21.98 -1.68 -0.44
C GLY A 245 21.25 -2.74 0.42
N ASN A 246 21.03 -3.93 -0.13
CA ASN A 246 20.41 -5.07 0.57
C ASN A 246 21.24 -5.59 1.77
N LEU A 247 22.56 -5.32 1.83
CA LEU A 247 23.37 -5.68 3.00
C LEU A 247 22.90 -4.96 4.27
N TRP A 248 22.43 -3.72 4.15
CA TRP A 248 21.89 -2.96 5.26
C TRP A 248 20.55 -3.55 5.76
N ILE A 249 19.68 -3.97 4.83
CA ILE A 249 18.44 -4.68 5.16
C ILE A 249 18.74 -5.99 5.90
N ARG A 250 19.69 -6.79 5.40
CA ARG A 250 20.14 -8.04 6.05
C ARG A 250 20.70 -7.81 7.45
N ALA A 251 21.52 -6.78 7.61
CA ALA A 251 22.11 -6.41 8.90
C ALA A 251 21.01 -6.02 9.91
N LEU A 252 20.06 -5.17 9.50
CA LEU A 252 18.94 -4.77 10.34
C LEU A 252 18.01 -5.95 10.66
N ARG A 253 17.68 -6.79 9.66
CA ARG A 253 16.91 -8.04 9.87
C ARG A 253 17.55 -8.93 10.94
N LYS A 254 18.86 -9.15 10.88
CA LYS A 254 19.58 -9.95 11.88
C LYS A 254 19.47 -9.36 13.29
N LYS A 255 19.48 -8.02 13.41
CA LYS A 255 19.23 -7.35 14.70
C LYS A 255 17.79 -7.56 15.17
N LEU A 256 16.79 -7.23 14.33
CA LEU A 256 15.38 -7.29 14.71
C LEU A 256 14.89 -8.73 15.00
N LYS A 257 15.46 -9.74 14.32
CA LYS A 257 15.22 -11.16 14.64
C LYS A 257 15.70 -11.52 16.04
N ARG A 258 16.89 -11.08 16.44
CA ARG A 258 17.43 -11.32 17.80
C ARG A 258 16.56 -10.66 18.87
N GLU A 259 16.01 -9.50 18.55
CA GLU A 259 15.12 -8.74 19.44
C GLU A 259 13.67 -9.24 19.41
N ARG A 260 13.34 -10.23 18.56
CA ARG A 260 11.98 -10.78 18.36
C ARG A 260 10.93 -9.71 18.02
N VAL A 261 11.34 -8.70 17.25
CA VAL A 261 10.47 -7.57 16.84
C VAL A 261 9.73 -7.88 15.54
N LEU A 262 10.34 -8.66 14.64
CA LEU A 262 9.71 -8.99 13.36
C LEU A 262 8.62 -10.04 13.55
N PRO A 263 7.39 -9.80 13.07
CA PRO A 263 6.40 -10.86 12.98
C PRO A 263 6.88 -11.94 12.01
N LEU A 264 6.26 -13.12 12.09
CA LEU A 264 6.48 -14.15 11.07
C LEU A 264 6.08 -13.58 9.71
N PRO A 265 6.88 -13.80 8.65
CA PRO A 265 6.45 -13.46 7.31
C PRO A 265 5.19 -14.26 6.97
N SER A 266 4.25 -13.63 6.27
CA SER A 266 3.09 -14.34 5.72
C SER A 266 3.62 -15.44 4.80
N VAL A 267 3.34 -16.69 5.14
CA VAL A 267 3.98 -17.85 4.52
C VAL A 267 3.38 -18.06 3.15
N ASP A 268 4.15 -17.89 2.08
CA ASP A 268 3.76 -18.38 0.75
C ASP A 268 4.39 -19.76 0.52
N ARG A 269 3.76 -20.79 1.08
CA ARG A 269 4.26 -22.18 0.94
C ARG A 269 4.24 -22.69 -0.50
N ASN A 270 3.60 -21.96 -1.43
CA ASN A 270 3.47 -22.35 -2.83
C ASN A 270 4.16 -21.37 -3.79
N CYS A 271 4.90 -20.38 -3.28
CA CYS A 271 5.67 -19.47 -4.12
C CYS A 271 6.71 -20.25 -4.92
N ARG A 272 6.69 -20.13 -6.25
CA ARG A 272 7.72 -20.76 -7.09
C ARG A 272 9.13 -20.19 -6.84
N CYS A 273 9.24 -19.03 -6.18
CA CYS A 273 10.51 -18.42 -5.77
C CYS A 273 11.31 -19.26 -4.76
N PHE A 274 10.69 -20.27 -4.13
CA PHE A 274 11.31 -21.10 -3.09
C PHE A 274 12.04 -22.34 -3.62
N ARG A 275 12.05 -22.61 -4.93
CA ARG A 275 12.59 -23.87 -5.45
C ARG A 275 14.12 -23.95 -5.54
N ASP A 276 14.85 -22.83 -5.43
CA ASP A 276 16.29 -22.79 -5.76
C ASP A 276 17.18 -22.20 -4.65
N LEU A 277 16.78 -22.23 -3.38
CA LEU A 277 17.61 -21.74 -2.26
C LEU A 277 18.07 -22.81 -1.26
N ASP A 278 17.78 -24.08 -1.53
CA ASP A 278 18.27 -25.24 -0.76
C ASP A 278 19.16 -26.16 -1.64
N GLU A 279 20.13 -25.58 -2.35
CA GLU A 279 21.35 -26.28 -2.82
C GLU A 279 22.62 -25.53 -2.38
#